data_AF-A0A6S6XHF1-F1
#
_entry.id   AF-A0A6S6XHF1-F1
#
_cell.length_a   1.000
_cell.length_b   1.000
_cell.length_c   1.000
_cell.angle_alpha   90.00
_cell.angle_beta   90.00
_cell.angle_gamma   90.00
#
_symmetry.space_group_name_H-M   'P 1'
#
loop_
_entity.id
_entity.type
_entity.pdbx_description
1 polymer ?
#
loop_
_entity_poly.entity_id
_entity_poly.type
_entity_poly.pdbx_seq_one_letter_code
_entity_poly.pdbx_strand_id
1 'polypeptide(L)'
;MDTDTWVSGYKVRSFPWVDGKTIYFNVQCYLPGQSLSQPPVWDKTVYITDNAAGRNMVANFAHSLTEYIANLEIPAGRKIILTVERSPKI
;
A
#
# COMPACT_ATOMS: atom_id res chain seq x y z
N MET A 1 -0.23 4.57 12.23
CA MET A 1 0.96 4.78 11.39
C MET A 1 0.44 5.43 10.14
N ASP A 2 0.74 6.71 9.97
CA ASP A 2 0.33 7.46 8.80
C ASP A 2 1.56 7.68 7.94
N THR A 3 1.50 7.21 6.70
CA THR A 3 2.55 7.37 5.71
C THR A 3 2.01 8.24 4.59
N ASP A 4 2.78 9.26 4.23
CA ASP A 4 2.54 10.07 3.04
C ASP A 4 3.89 10.49 2.45
N THR A 5 4.59 9.55 1.81
CA THR A 5 5.99 9.73 1.39
C THR A 5 6.28 9.03 0.06
N TRP A 6 7.49 9.23 -0.46
CA TRP A 6 7.99 8.53 -1.65
C TRP A 6 8.67 7.23 -1.26
N VAL A 7 8.29 6.14 -1.92
CA VAL A 7 8.86 4.80 -1.72
C VAL A 7 9.06 4.15 -3.09
N SER A 8 10.28 3.75 -3.41
CA SER A 8 10.64 3.10 -4.69
C SER A 8 10.16 3.88 -5.94
N GLY A 9 10.22 5.22 -5.90
CA GLY A 9 9.76 6.07 -7.01
C GLY A 9 8.24 6.27 -7.11
N TYR A 10 7.45 5.70 -6.19
CA TYR A 10 6.01 5.89 -6.10
C TYR A 10 5.65 6.77 -4.92
N LYS A 11 4.56 7.53 -5.06
CA LYS A 11 3.95 8.26 -3.95
C LYS A 11 3.04 7.29 -3.20
N VAL A 12 3.30 7.08 -1.91
CA VAL A 12 2.59 6.10 -1.08
C VAL A 12 1.83 6.81 0.01
N ARG A 13 0.56 6.43 0.17
CA ARG A 13 -0.29 6.84 1.28
C ARG A 13 -0.79 5.62 2.05
N SER A 14 -0.60 5.61 3.36
CA SER A 14 -1.08 4.54 4.24
C SER A 14 -1.61 5.07 5.55
N PHE A 15 -2.70 4.52 6.06
CA PHE A 15 -3.31 4.88 7.35
C PHE A 15 -4.32 3.80 7.80
N PRO A 16 -4.65 3.70 9.10
CA PRO A 16 -5.72 2.82 9.57
C PRO A 16 -7.06 3.16 8.90
N TRP A 17 -7.72 2.18 8.30
CA TRP A 17 -8.98 2.39 7.59
C TRP A 17 -10.16 2.52 8.55
N VAL A 18 -11.24 3.17 8.08
CA VAL A 18 -12.43 3.48 8.90
C VAL A 18 -13.17 2.26 9.43
N ASP A 19 -12.91 1.07 8.89
CA ASP A 19 -13.50 -0.18 9.38
C ASP A 19 -12.84 -0.71 10.67
N GLY A 20 -11.71 -0.14 11.08
CA GLY A 20 -10.93 -0.56 12.25
C GLY A 20 -10.31 -1.96 12.14
N LYS A 21 -10.35 -2.58 10.96
CA LYS A 21 -9.88 -3.95 10.71
C LYS A 21 -8.75 -4.00 9.69
N THR A 22 -8.66 -2.97 8.85
CA THR A 22 -7.68 -2.90 7.78
C THR A 22 -6.89 -1.61 7.81
N ILE A 23 -5.72 -1.64 7.19
CA ILE A 23 -4.88 -0.49 6.90
C ILE A 23 -5.06 -0.22 5.40
N TYR A 24 -5.45 1.01 5.06
CA TYR A 24 -5.47 1.48 3.68
C TYR A 24 -4.03 1.66 3.20
N PHE A 25 -3.70 1.15 2.01
CA PHE A 25 -2.38 1.33 1.40
C PHE A 25 -2.54 1.62 -0.09
N ASN A 26 -2.18 2.84 -0.49
CA ASN A 26 -2.30 3.32 -1.87
C ASN A 26 -0.93 3.66 -2.43
N VAL A 27 -0.70 3.19 -3.66
CA VAL A 27 0.53 3.40 -4.43
C VAL A 27 0.16 4.19 -5.68
N GLN A 28 0.79 5.34 -5.88
CA GLN A 28 0.54 6.24 -7.00
C GLN A 28 1.79 6.44 -7.83
N CYS A 29 1.65 6.37 -9.16
CA CYS A 29 2.71 6.65 -10.10
C CYS A 29 2.51 8.01 -10.76
N TYR A 30 3.56 8.82 -10.75
CA TYR A 30 3.64 10.11 -11.43
C TYR A 30 4.82 10.09 -12.40
N LEU A 31 4.68 10.75 -13.54
CA LEU A 31 5.80 10.96 -14.46
C LEU A 31 6.81 11.95 -13.89
N PRO A 32 8.10 11.87 -14.29
CA PRO A 32 9.07 12.90 -13.97
C PRO A 32 8.57 14.30 -14.37
N GLY A 33 8.57 15.24 -13.42
CA GLY A 33 8.11 16.62 -13.64
C GLY A 33 6.59 16.82 -13.60
N GLN A 34 5.80 15.78 -13.38
CA GLN A 34 4.35 15.91 -13.20
C GLN A 34 4.01 16.61 -11.88
N SER A 35 3.03 17.52 -11.90
CA SER A 35 2.51 18.14 -10.68
C SER A 35 1.72 17.14 -9.83
N LEU A 36 1.96 17.15 -8.51
CA LEU A 36 1.15 16.40 -7.53
C LEU A 36 -0.27 16.96 -7.37
N SER A 37 -0.56 18.13 -7.92
CA SER A 37 -1.93 18.67 -7.96
C SER A 37 -2.78 18.07 -9.07
N GLN A 38 -2.17 17.32 -9.99
CA GLN A 38 -2.86 16.59 -11.06
C GLN A 38 -3.06 15.13 -10.64
N PRO A 39 -4.05 14.41 -11.22
CA PRO A 39 -4.20 12.98 -10.97
C PRO A 39 -2.92 12.21 -11.34
N PRO A 40 -2.56 11.15 -10.61
CA PRO A 40 -1.45 10.28 -10.99
C PRO A 40 -1.74 9.61 -12.34
N VAL A 41 -0.68 9.12 -13.00
CA VAL A 41 -0.82 8.30 -14.23
C VAL A 41 -1.66 7.07 -13.94
N TRP A 42 -1.44 6.47 -12.77
CA TRP A 42 -2.25 5.40 -12.22
C TRP A 42 -2.08 5.37 -10.71
N ASP A 43 -3.07 4.82 -10.03
CA ASP A 43 -2.99 4.44 -8.63
C ASP A 43 -3.57 3.05 -8.39
N LYS A 44 -3.04 2.38 -7.35
CA LYS A 44 -3.48 1.06 -6.93
C LYS A 44 -3.70 1.08 -5.43
N THR A 45 -4.88 0.63 -5.03
CA THR A 45 -5.26 0.54 -3.62
C THR A 45 -5.41 -0.91 -3.21
N VAL A 46 -4.72 -1.28 -2.13
CA VAL A 46 -4.95 -2.53 -1.40
C VAL A 46 -5.24 -2.23 0.06
N TYR A 47 -5.82 -3.19 0.73
CA TYR A 47 -6.05 -3.15 2.17
C TYR A 47 -5.18 -4.21 2.83
N ILE A 48 -4.63 -3.92 4.00
CA ILE A 48 -3.79 -4.86 4.74
C ILE A 48 -4.49 -5.14 6.05
N THR A 49 -4.61 -6.41 6.43
CA THR A 49 -5.21 -6.77 7.72
C THR A 49 -4.46 -6.09 8.86
N ASP A 50 -5.18 -5.36 9.73
CA ASP A 50 -4.59 -4.60 10.84
C ASP A 50 -4.25 -5.51 12.03
N ASN A 51 -3.21 -6.33 11.85
CA ASN A 51 -2.61 -7.15 12.89
C ASN A 51 -1.11 -6.80 13.04
N ALA A 52 -0.42 -7.42 14.00
CA ALA A 52 0.99 -7.13 14.24
C ALA A 52 1.89 -7.38 13.01
N ALA A 53 1.60 -8.42 12.22
CA ALA A 53 2.36 -8.75 11.02
C ALA A 53 2.07 -7.76 9.86
N GLY A 54 0.82 -7.34 9.68
CA GLY A 54 0.41 -6.32 8.73
C GLY A 54 1.02 -4.97 9.03
N ARG A 55 0.98 -4.53 10.30
CA ARG A 55 1.67 -3.30 10.76
C ARG A 55 3.17 -3.36 10.49
N ASN A 56 3.80 -4.50 10.75
CA ASN A 56 5.22 -4.71 10.46
C ASN A 56 5.53 -4.68 8.96
N MET A 57 4.67 -5.25 8.11
CA MET A 57 4.80 -5.18 6.64
C MET A 57 4.78 -3.72 6.17
N VAL A 58 3.82 -2.94 6.65
CA VAL A 58 3.67 -1.51 6.30
C VAL A 58 4.87 -0.69 6.81
N ALA A 59 5.36 -0.94 8.02
CA ALA A 59 6.44 -0.18 8.64
C ALA A 59 7.83 -0.51 8.08
N ASN A 60 8.16 -1.81 7.98
CA ASN A 60 9.53 -2.28 7.77
C ASN A 60 9.76 -2.86 6.38
N PHE A 61 8.69 -3.16 5.64
CA PHE A 61 8.77 -3.76 4.29
C PHE A 61 8.03 -2.91 3.25
N ALA A 62 7.84 -1.61 3.52
CA ALA A 62 7.14 -0.68 2.63
C ALA A 62 7.66 -0.73 1.19
N HIS A 63 8.99 -0.79 0.99
CA HIS A 63 9.60 -0.88 -0.33
C HIS A 63 9.12 -2.11 -1.11
N SER A 64 9.28 -3.31 -0.55
CA SER A 64 8.87 -4.56 -1.20
C SER A 64 7.37 -4.63 -1.41
N LEU A 65 6.59 -4.14 -0.45
CA LEU A 65 5.14 -4.06 -0.55
C LEU A 65 4.69 -3.12 -1.69
N THR A 66 5.30 -1.95 -1.79
CA THR A 66 5.03 -0.98 -2.86
C THR A 66 5.36 -1.58 -4.22
N GLU A 67 6.52 -2.20 -4.39
CA GLU A 67 6.90 -2.88 -5.63
C GLU A 67 5.93 -4.02 -5.99
N TYR A 68 5.54 -4.83 -5.01
CA TYR A 68 4.55 -5.88 -5.21
C TYR A 68 3.22 -5.32 -5.74
N ILE A 69 2.70 -4.25 -5.11
CA ILE A 69 1.44 -3.61 -5.52
C ILE A 69 1.57 -2.95 -6.89
N ALA A 70 2.70 -2.29 -7.17
CA ALA A 70 2.97 -1.66 -8.46
C ALA A 70 2.88 -2.68 -9.62
N ASN A 71 3.30 -3.92 -9.39
CA ASN A 71 3.24 -5.01 -10.36
C ASN A 71 1.93 -5.84 -10.28
N LEU A 72 1.06 -5.59 -9.30
CA LEU A 72 -0.19 -6.33 -9.14
C LEU A 72 -1.25 -5.87 -10.14
N GLU A 73 -1.88 -6.81 -10.84
CA GLU A 73 -3.09 -6.53 -11.62
C GLU A 73 -4.33 -6.56 -10.72
N ILE A 74 -5.04 -5.43 -10.65
CA ILE A 74 -6.26 -5.29 -9.85
C ILE A 74 -7.44 -5.12 -10.82
N PRO A 75 -8.33 -6.11 -10.96
CA PRO A 75 -9.53 -5.97 -11.76
C PRO A 75 -10.39 -4.82 -11.27
N ALA A 76 -11.01 -4.09 -12.22
CA ALA A 76 -11.88 -2.96 -11.90
C ALA A 76 -12.98 -3.36 -10.90
N GLY A 77 -13.18 -2.53 -9.87
CA GLY A 77 -14.18 -2.76 -8.82
C GLY A 77 -13.83 -3.83 -7.79
N ARG A 78 -12.65 -4.49 -7.87
CA ARG A 78 -12.27 -5.51 -6.90
C ARG A 78 -11.48 -4.95 -5.72
N LYS A 79 -11.98 -5.18 -4.51
CA LYS A 79 -11.25 -4.91 -3.26
C LYS A 79 -10.25 -6.04 -2.99
N ILE A 80 -8.97 -5.71 -2.84
CA ILE A 80 -7.91 -6.65 -2.47
C ILE A 80 -7.55 -6.46 -1.00
N ILE A 81 -7.53 -7.56 -0.24
CA ILE A 81 -7.09 -7.58 1.16
C ILE A 81 -5.89 -8.53 1.26
N LEU A 82 -4.75 -8.00 1.69
CA LEU A 82 -3.53 -8.73 1.97
C LEU A 82 -3.52 -9.09 3.47
N THR A 83 -3.55 -10.38 3.77
CA THR A 83 -3.37 -10.88 5.13
C THR A 83 -1.97 -11.45 5.25
N VAL A 84 -1.19 -10.86 6.14
CA VAL A 84 0.14 -11.36 6.49
C VAL A 84 0.00 -12.12 7.80
N GLU A 85 0.51 -13.35 7.79
CA GLU A 85 0.62 -14.18 8.98
C GLU A 85 2.10 -14.43 9.24
N ARG A 86 2.46 -14.45 10.52
CA ARG A 86 3.81 -14.86 10.92
C ARG A 86 3.81 -16.38 10.94
N SER A 87 4.68 -17.02 10.15
CA SER A 87 4.87 -18.46 10.24
C SER A 87 5.18 -18.84 11.69
N PRO A 88 4.59 -19.92 12.23
CA PRO A 88 4.99 -20.44 13.53
C PRO A 88 6.49 -20.68 13.50
N LYS A 89 7.21 -20.23 14.54
CA LYS A 89 8.60 -20.64 14.72
C LYS A 89 8.59 -22.17 14.90
N ILE A 90 9.22 -22.87 13.96
CA ILE A 90 9.48 -24.31 14.03
C ILE A 90 10.51 -24.55 15.13
#